data_AF-A0A967KMZ8-F1
#
_entry.id   AF-A0A967KMZ8-F1
#
_cell.length_a   1.000
_cell.length_b   1.000
_cell.length_c   1.000
_cell.angle_alpha   90.00
_cell.angle_beta   90.00
_cell.angle_gamma   90.00
#
_symmetry.space_group_name_H-M   'P 1'
#
loop_
_entity.id
_entity.type
_entity.pdbx_description
1 polymer ?
#
loop_
_entity_poly.entity_id
_entity_poly.type
_entity_poly.pdbx_seq_one_letter_code
_entity_poly.pdbx_strand_id
1 'polypeptide(L)' 'GEKLTVGMGVARIGNKSFELGYQITAENGRLIAHAKTVMVTYDYEKETAIPIPNNLKKLLQSHLL' A
#
# COMPACT_ATOMS: atom_id res chain seq x y z
N GLY A 1 -17.68 -15.77 -14.96
CA GLY A 1 -17.04 -15.10 -13.80
C GLY A 1 -17.31 -13.61 -13.89
N GLU A 2 -17.33 -12.90 -12.77
CA GLU A 2 -17.46 -11.43 -12.74
C GLU A 2 -16.08 -10.78 -12.83
N LYS A 3 -15.95 -9.70 -13.60
CA LYS A 3 -14.68 -8.94 -13.72
C LYS A 3 -14.64 -7.83 -12.67
N LEU A 4 -13.50 -7.73 -11.99
CA LEU A 4 -13.28 -6.79 -10.90
C LEU A 4 -12.09 -5.88 -11.22
N THR A 5 -12.14 -4.66 -10.70
CA THR A 5 -11.04 -3.69 -10.69
C THR A 5 -10.57 -3.51 -9.26
N VAL A 6 -9.25 -3.50 -9.06
CA VAL A 6 -8.62 -3.22 -7.77
C VAL A 6 -7.91 -1.87 -7.87
N GLY A 7 -8.49 -0.85 -7.24
CA GLY A 7 -7.81 0.42 -6.97
C GLY A 7 -6.94 0.28 -5.74
N MET A 8 -5.77 0.92 -5.74
CA MET A 8 -4.84 0.94 -4.62
C MET A 8 -4.22 2.33 -4.48
N GLY A 9 -3.92 2.74 -3.25
CA GLY A 9 -3.14 3.93 -2.98
C GLY A 9 -2.45 3.89 -1.62
N VAL A 10 -1.53 4.84 -1.39
CA VAL A 10 -0.83 4.96 -0.11
C VAL A 10 -1.77 5.66 0.87
N ALA A 11 -2.12 4.98 1.96
CA ALA A 11 -3.04 5.50 2.97
C ALA A 11 -2.30 6.18 4.14
N ARG A 12 -1.09 5.72 4.46
CA ARG A 12 -0.26 6.27 5.55
C ARG A 12 1.21 5.93 5.36
N ILE A 13 2.09 6.84 5.77
CA ILE A 13 3.55 6.63 5.78
C ILE A 13 4.06 6.80 7.21
N GLY A 14 4.68 5.76 7.77
CA GLY A 14 5.35 5.76 9.07
C GLY A 14 6.87 5.89 8.93
N ASN A 15 7.60 5.46 9.97
CA ASN A 15 9.07 5.47 9.95
C ASN A 15 9.64 4.22 9.23
N LYS A 16 9.23 3.03 9.65
CA LYS A 16 9.69 1.73 9.10
C LYS A 16 8.61 0.98 8.31
N SER A 17 7.42 1.55 8.21
CA SER A 17 6.27 0.90 7.58
C SER A 17 5.35 1.91 6.92
N PHE A 18 4.57 1.45 5.95
CA PHE A 18 3.55 2.23 5.26
C PHE A 18 2.31 1.37 5.01
N GLU A 19 1.17 2.03 4.84
CA GLU A 19 -0.12 1.37 4.65
C GLU A 19 -0.61 1.57 3.21
N LEU A 20 -1.05 0.48 2.58
CA LEU A 20 -1.74 0.51 1.30
C LEU A 20 -3.23 0.23 1.55
N GLY A 21 -4.07 1.12 1.03
CA GLY A 21 -5.52 0.93 0.99
C GLY A 21 -5.94 0.42 -0.37
N TYR A 22 -6.98 -0.44 -0.39
CA TYR A 22 -7.49 -1.03 -1.62
C TYR A 22 -9.01 -0.87 -1.69
N GLN A 23 -9.49 -0.62 -2.90
CA GLN A 23 -10.92 -0.61 -3.24
C GLN A 23 -11.16 -1.57 -4.39
N ILE A 24 -12.01 -2.57 -4.17
CA ILE A 24 -12.37 -3.58 -5.17
C ILE A 24 -13.77 -3.27 -5.67
N THR A 25 -13.92 -3.06 -6.99
CA THR A 25 -15.20 -2.70 -7.62
C THR A 25 -15.53 -3.64 -8.78
N ALA A 26 -16.82 -3.92 -9.00
CA ALA A 26 -17.28 -4.55 -10.23
C ALA A 26 -17.26 -3.53 -11.40
N GLU A 27 -17.40 -4.01 -12.64
CA GLU A 27 -17.43 -3.15 -13.83
C GLU A 27 -18.56 -2.10 -13.81
N ASN A 28 -19.67 -2.38 -13.11
CA ASN A 28 -20.77 -1.41 -12.94
C ASN A 28 -20.52 -0.38 -11.82
N GLY A 29 -19.31 -0.33 -11.24
CA GLY A 29 -18.93 0.60 -10.19
C GLY A 29 -19.37 0.19 -8.78
N ARG A 30 -20.08 -0.94 -8.61
CA ARG A 30 -20.47 -1.45 -7.30
C ARG A 30 -19.24 -1.80 -6.48
N LEU A 31 -19.16 -1.24 -5.27
CA LEU A 31 -18.14 -1.61 -4.29
C LEU A 31 -18.34 -3.06 -3.84
N ILE A 32 -17.28 -3.85 -3.93
CA ILE A 32 -17.25 -5.25 -3.50
C ILE A 32 -16.59 -5.37 -2.13
N ALA A 33 -15.43 -4.73 -1.96
CA ALA A 33 -14.68 -4.79 -0.71
C ALA A 33 -13.69 -3.64 -0.57
N HIS A 34 -13.32 -3.36 0.68
CA HIS A 34 -12.10 -2.64 1.02
C HIS A 34 -11.07 -3.61 1.61
N ALA A 35 -9.81 -3.34 1.37
CA ALA A 35 -8.71 -4.04 2.04
C ALA A 35 -7.63 -3.06 2.48
N LYS A 36 -6.76 -3.53 3.38
CA LYS A 36 -5.62 -2.79 3.87
C LYS A 36 -4.46 -3.74 4.10
N THR A 37 -3.26 -3.29 3.75
CA THR A 37 -2.00 -3.97 4.06
C THR A 37 -1.04 -3.00 4.73
N VAL A 38 -0.28 -3.49 5.70
CA VAL A 38 0.86 -2.78 6.27
C VAL A 38 2.14 -3.41 5.75
N MET A 39 2.97 -2.63 5.09
CA MET A 39 4.26 -3.04 4.55
C MET A 39 5.36 -2.56 5.49
N VAL A 40 6.31 -3.43 5.85
CA VAL A 40 7.47 -3.10 6.70
C VAL A 40 8.73 -3.15 5.83
N THR A 41 9.59 -2.14 5.92
CA THR A 41 10.91 -2.16 5.29
C THR A 41 11.86 -2.97 6.16
N TYR A 42 12.44 -4.02 5.58
CA TYR A 42 13.22 -5.03 6.30
C TYR A 42 14.56 -5.26 5.61
N ASP A 43 15.63 -5.28 6.39
CA ASP A 43 16.96 -5.71 5.98
C ASP A 43 17.08 -7.21 6.28
N TYR A 44 17.13 -8.03 5.23
CA TYR A 44 17.20 -9.49 5.37
C TYR A 44 18.60 -9.98 5.74
N GLU A 45 19.65 -9.23 5.45
CA GLU A 45 21.03 -9.61 5.82
C GLU A 45 21.23 -9.44 7.33
N LYS A 46 20.66 -8.37 7.89
CA LYS A 46 20.72 -8.08 9.34
C LYS A 46 19.51 -8.59 10.11
N GLU A 47 18.58 -9.23 9.41
CA GLU A 47 17.32 -9.74 9.95
C GLU A 47 16.61 -8.69 10.85
N THR A 48 16.43 -7.47 10.35
CA THR A 48 15.85 -6.39 11.15
C THR A 48 15.02 -5.40 10.34
N ALA A 49 13.99 -4.83 10.97
CA ALA A 49 13.22 -3.75 10.39
C ALA A 49 14.04 -2.45 10.35
N ILE A 50 14.11 -1.82 9.18
CA ILE A 50 14.85 -0.58 8.94
C ILE A 50 13.91 0.59 8.63
N PRO A 51 14.34 1.85 8.79
CA PRO A 51 13.60 3.00 8.28
C PRO A 51 13.34 2.89 6.77
N ILE A 52 12.23 3.47 6.31
CA ILE A 52 11.90 3.51 4.89
C ILE A 52 13.01 4.28 4.15
N PRO A 53 13.65 3.67 3.13
CA PRO A 53 14.68 4.34 2.34
C PRO A 53 14.17 5.66 1.73
N ASN A 54 15.02 6.70 1.71
CA ASN A 54 14.60 8.05 1.32
C ASN A 54 13.99 8.12 -0.09
N ASN A 55 14.50 7.36 -1.05
CA ASN A 55 13.96 7.28 -2.41
C ASN A 55 12.54 6.68 -2.41
N LEU A 56 12.33 5.58 -1.68
CA LEU A 56 11.02 4.97 -1.52
C LEU A 56 10.05 5.90 -0.79
N LYS A 57 10.52 6.56 0.27
CA LYS A 57 9.70 7.52 1.02
C LYS A 57 9.19 8.66 0.13
N LYS A 58 10.06 9.22 -0.73
CA LYS A 58 9.67 10.25 -1.70
C LYS A 58 8.62 9.74 -2.70
N LEU A 59 8.81 8.52 -3.21
CA LEU A 59 7.83 7.89 -4.11
C LEU A 59 6.48 7.67 -3.40
N LEU A 60 6.49 7.14 -2.18
CA LEU A 60 5.26 6.94 -1.41
C LEU A 60 4.54 8.27 -1.15
N GLN A 61 5.28 9.34 -0.88
CA GLN A 61 4.72 10.68 -0.67
C GLN A 61 4.06 11.26 -1.93
N SER A 62 4.56 10.97 -3.14
CA SER A 62 3.90 11.42 -4.39
C SER A 62 2.62 10.66 -4.72
N HIS A 63 2.32 9.58 -4.00
CA HIS A 63 1.14 8.73 -4.18
C HIS A 63 0.28 8.63 -2.91
N LEU A 64 0.50 9.54 -1.96
CA LEU A 64 -0.33 9.66 -0.76
C LEU A 64 -1.71 10.20 -1.15
N LEU A 65 -2.75 9.45 -0.78
CA LEU A 65 -4.15 9.81 -1.03
C LEU A 65 -4.61 11.00 -0.16
#